data_AF-F8GP81-F1
#
_entry.id   AF-F8GP81-F1
#
_cell.length_a   1.000
_cell.length_b   1.000
_cell.length_c   1.000
_cell.angle_alpha   90.00
_cell.angle_beta   90.00
_cell.angle_gamma   90.00
#
_symmetry.space_group_name_H-M   'P 1'
#
loop_
_entity.id
_entity.type
_entity.pdbx_description
1 polymer ?
#
loop_
_entity_poly.entity_id
_entity_poly.type
_entity_poly.pdbx_seq_one_letter_code
_entity_poly.pdbx_strand_id
1 'polypeptide(L)'
;MTPAPQAGPSRDIALLLAGQAVVTTGLMTLVPIMPLYLRDLAGPAAAHWSSLALAAPGVGALLLAPFAGSWCERWGYRRPLLLSLSAFTASLLLMGLSTHVAGFMVGRLLQGASAVGVLLTICIGRVSTPGMRGRAFGMQESAVATGALLGPVLGGVLQDWWTVRPMLLAVAAANAVLTLLLAWRLREPAPQALPGAGSSRGFAAMLADASLRRWLLAGCLTQAGAFALVNVFALYLQQRYPYDALLGSKTGFLHALGWLAAMLASPLWGRSATAARPCAYSCWPPAAAPSRSRCCRLPMRSGRSARSGSCRARCSPRSRNPCCPIAAPACPRVCTAAPPASPRAP
;
A
#
# COMPACT_ATOMS: atom_id res chain seq x y z
N MET A 1 -10.85 31.23 3.97
CA MET A 1 -11.44 29.89 4.26
C MET A 1 -10.46 29.13 5.14
N THR A 2 -10.67 29.16 6.46
CA THR A 2 -10.01 28.24 7.38
C THR A 2 -10.48 26.82 7.04
N PRO A 3 -9.59 25.82 6.88
CA PRO A 3 -10.02 24.45 6.70
C PRO A 3 -10.82 24.06 7.96
N ALA A 4 -12.04 23.54 7.75
CA ALA A 4 -12.86 23.03 8.84
C ALA A 4 -12.04 22.03 9.68
N PRO A 5 -12.23 21.99 11.01
CA PRO A 5 -11.51 21.05 11.86
C PRO A 5 -11.75 19.64 11.32
N GLN A 6 -10.68 18.98 10.86
CA GLN A 6 -10.77 17.60 10.43
C GLN A 6 -11.15 16.78 11.66
N ALA A 7 -12.39 16.28 11.71
CA ALA A 7 -12.86 15.41 12.77
C ALA A 7 -11.86 14.27 12.99
N GLY A 8 -11.62 13.89 14.25
CA GLY A 8 -10.72 12.79 14.61
C GLY A 8 -11.09 11.51 13.87
N PRO A 9 -10.16 10.54 13.76
CA PRO A 9 -10.43 9.27 13.10
C PRO A 9 -11.68 8.63 13.71
N SER A 10 -12.60 8.18 12.85
CA SER A 10 -13.78 7.45 13.31
C SER A 10 -13.33 6.22 14.11
N ARG A 11 -14.20 5.77 15.03
CA ARG A 11 -13.94 4.60 15.87
C ARG A 11 -13.47 3.38 15.06
N ASP A 12 -14.04 3.18 13.88
CA ASP A 12 -13.71 2.07 12.99
C ASP A 12 -12.29 2.19 12.40
N ILE A 13 -11.87 3.40 12.00
CA ILE A 13 -10.50 3.65 11.54
C ILE A 13 -9.52 3.35 12.68
N ALA A 14 -9.77 3.84 13.89
CA ALA A 14 -8.90 3.58 15.04
C ALA A 14 -8.76 2.07 15.33
N LEU A 15 -9.86 1.32 15.24
CA LEU A 15 -9.85 -0.13 15.46
C LEU A 15 -9.07 -0.88 14.37
N LEU A 16 -9.21 -0.49 13.11
CA LEU A 16 -8.45 -1.07 11.99
C LEU A 16 -6.96 -0.73 12.08
N LEU A 17 -6.61 0.49 12.50
CA LEU A 17 -5.22 0.90 12.73
C LEU A 17 -4.58 0.14 13.89
N ALA A 18 -5.31 -0.06 14.99
CA ALA A 18 -4.86 -0.92 16.09
C ALA A 18 -4.65 -2.36 15.61
N GLY A 19 -5.57 -2.86 14.77
CA GLY A 19 -5.43 -4.17 14.17
C GLY A 19 -4.19 -4.32 13.29
N GLN A 20 -3.89 -3.30 12.47
CA GLN A 20 -2.67 -3.24 11.67
C GLN A 20 -1.42 -3.29 12.56
N ALA A 21 -1.37 -2.49 13.63
CA ALA A 21 -0.24 -2.49 14.55
C ALA A 21 -0.01 -3.87 15.20
N VAL A 22 -1.07 -4.54 15.66
CA VAL A 22 -0.99 -5.87 16.28
C VAL A 22 -0.51 -6.92 15.27
N VAL A 23 -1.09 -6.94 14.06
CA VAL A 23 -0.70 -7.87 13.00
C VAL A 23 0.76 -7.66 12.59
N THR A 24 1.19 -6.41 12.39
CA THR A 24 2.58 -6.10 12.05
C THR A 24 3.53 -6.45 13.20
N THR A 25 3.15 -6.17 14.44
CA THR A 25 3.93 -6.59 15.62
C THR A 25 4.14 -8.09 15.57
N GLY A 26 3.06 -8.88 15.45
CA GLY A 26 3.13 -10.34 15.41
C GLY A 26 3.99 -10.91 14.29
N LEU A 27 3.91 -10.31 13.09
CA LEU A 27 4.80 -10.63 11.97
C LEU A 27 6.27 -10.38 12.33
N MET A 28 6.56 -9.22 12.92
CA MET A 28 7.92 -8.74 13.13
C MET A 28 8.57 -9.30 14.40
N THR A 29 7.79 -9.84 15.35
CA THR A 29 8.30 -10.48 16.57
C THR A 29 9.23 -11.65 16.24
N LEU A 30 8.87 -12.43 15.23
CA LEU A 30 9.59 -13.65 14.90
C LEU A 30 10.80 -13.42 13.96
N VAL A 31 10.75 -12.35 13.17
CA VAL A 31 11.73 -12.06 12.10
C VAL A 31 13.20 -12.03 12.59
N PRO A 32 13.59 -11.26 13.63
CA PRO A 32 15.00 -11.16 14.03
C PRO A 32 15.54 -12.45 14.68
N ILE A 33 14.67 -13.23 15.33
CA ILE A 33 15.05 -14.44 16.07
C ILE A 33 14.83 -15.73 15.26
N MET A 34 14.38 -15.60 14.00
CA MET A 34 14.14 -16.72 13.08
C MET A 34 15.33 -17.69 12.99
N PRO A 35 16.59 -17.22 12.86
CA PRO A 35 17.73 -18.13 12.75
C PRO A 35 17.97 -18.94 14.03
N LEU A 36 17.70 -18.34 15.19
CA LEU A 36 17.83 -19.01 16.48
C LEU A 36 16.78 -20.12 16.61
N TYR A 37 15.53 -19.86 16.21
CA TYR A 37 14.46 -20.85 16.27
C TYR A 37 14.69 -22.05 15.33
N LEU A 38 15.08 -21.77 14.09
CA LEU A 38 15.28 -22.84 13.11
C LEU A 38 16.56 -23.63 13.34
N ARG A 39 17.49 -23.16 14.19
CA ARG A 39 18.60 -23.97 14.67
C ARG A 39 18.11 -25.21 15.40
N ASP A 40 17.07 -25.07 16.22
CA ASP A 40 16.53 -26.17 17.02
C ASP A 40 15.71 -27.16 16.17
N LEU A 41 15.14 -26.70 15.04
CA LEU A 41 14.32 -27.52 14.14
C LEU A 41 15.08 -28.13 12.95
N ALA A 42 16.10 -27.44 12.44
CA ALA A 42 16.79 -27.76 11.18
C ALA A 42 18.28 -28.04 11.36
N GLY A 43 18.83 -27.85 12.56
CA GLY A 43 20.24 -28.09 12.87
C GLY A 43 21.18 -27.31 11.94
N PRO A 44 22.12 -27.97 11.25
CA PRO A 44 23.10 -27.31 10.37
C PRO A 44 22.47 -26.48 9.24
N ALA A 45 21.26 -26.82 8.79
CA ALA A 45 20.59 -26.14 7.68
C ALA A 45 19.81 -24.88 8.11
N ALA A 46 19.89 -24.46 9.37
CA ALA A 46 19.08 -23.38 9.93
C ALA A 46 19.17 -22.05 9.16
N ALA A 47 20.36 -21.64 8.73
CA ALA A 47 20.53 -20.40 7.97
C ALA A 47 19.78 -20.42 6.61
N HIS A 48 19.83 -21.55 5.92
CA HIS A 48 19.11 -21.76 4.66
C HIS A 48 17.60 -21.70 4.88
N TRP A 49 17.09 -22.47 5.85
CA TRP A 49 15.65 -22.50 6.16
C TRP A 49 15.12 -21.18 6.71
N SER A 50 15.94 -20.41 7.42
CA SER A 50 15.56 -19.06 7.91
C SER A 50 15.37 -18.08 6.78
N SER A 51 16.24 -18.13 5.78
CA SER A 51 16.12 -17.28 4.60
C SER A 51 14.87 -17.63 3.79
N LEU A 52 14.59 -18.93 3.59
CA LEU A 52 13.36 -19.40 2.95
C LEU A 52 12.11 -19.01 3.77
N ALA A 53 12.15 -19.15 5.09
CA ALA A 53 11.04 -18.81 5.96
C ALA A 53 10.72 -17.31 5.95
N LEU A 54 11.72 -16.44 5.79
CA LEU A 54 11.52 -15.01 5.61
C LEU A 54 10.88 -14.67 4.25
N ALA A 55 11.24 -15.40 3.19
CA ALA A 55 10.69 -15.20 1.85
C ALA A 55 9.27 -15.79 1.70
N ALA A 56 8.94 -16.87 2.42
CA ALA A 56 7.70 -17.63 2.26
C ALA A 56 6.41 -16.79 2.40
N PRO A 57 6.25 -15.87 3.37
CA PRO A 57 5.08 -14.99 3.41
C PRO A 57 4.94 -14.12 2.16
N GLY A 58 6.05 -13.68 1.56
CA GLY A 58 6.04 -12.94 0.31
C GLY A 58 5.49 -13.76 -0.86
N VAL A 59 5.82 -15.06 -0.93
CA VAL A 59 5.28 -15.99 -1.92
C VAL A 59 3.77 -16.18 -1.73
N GLY A 60 3.32 -16.43 -0.50
CA GLY A 60 1.89 -16.57 -0.20
C GLY A 60 1.10 -15.31 -0.54
N ALA A 61 1.64 -14.13 -0.21
CA ALA A 61 1.04 -12.86 -0.55
C ALA A 61 1.00 -12.62 -2.07
N LEU A 62 2.06 -12.94 -2.81
CA LEU A 62 2.09 -12.81 -4.27
C LEU A 62 0.97 -13.61 -4.94
N LEU A 63 0.68 -14.80 -4.42
CA LEU A 63 -0.39 -15.65 -4.94
C LEU A 63 -1.79 -15.10 -4.63
N LEU A 64 -2.06 -14.64 -3.40
CA LEU A 64 -3.43 -14.35 -2.97
C LEU A 64 -3.78 -12.86 -2.87
N ALA A 65 -2.81 -11.95 -2.69
CA ALA A 65 -3.05 -10.51 -2.58
C ALA A 65 -3.79 -9.90 -3.78
N PRO A 66 -3.52 -10.25 -5.06
CA PRO A 66 -4.25 -9.71 -6.21
C PRO A 66 -5.75 -10.07 -6.21
N PHE A 67 -6.14 -11.12 -5.48
CA PHE A 67 -7.52 -11.58 -5.38
C PHE A 67 -8.30 -10.92 -4.24
N ALA A 68 -7.61 -10.32 -3.25
CA ALA A 68 -8.22 -9.71 -2.07
C ALA A 68 -9.28 -8.65 -2.42
N GLY A 69 -9.03 -7.82 -3.44
CA GLY A 69 -10.01 -6.84 -3.93
C GLY A 69 -11.30 -7.49 -4.43
N SER A 70 -11.18 -8.57 -5.22
CA SER A 70 -12.33 -9.29 -5.75
C SER A 70 -13.15 -10.02 -4.67
N TRP A 71 -12.51 -10.49 -3.60
CA TRP A 71 -13.21 -11.06 -2.45
C TRP A 71 -14.04 -10.01 -1.72
N CYS A 72 -13.48 -8.80 -1.54
CA CYS A 72 -14.20 -7.67 -0.96
C CYS A 72 -15.38 -7.20 -1.80
N GLU A 73 -15.30 -7.29 -3.12
CA GLU A 73 -16.42 -6.96 -4.01
C GLU A 73 -17.55 -7.97 -3.92
N ARG A 74 -17.24 -9.28 -3.82
CA ARG A 74 -18.23 -10.35 -3.80
C ARG A 74 -18.90 -10.55 -2.44
N TRP A 75 -18.15 -10.43 -1.36
CA TRP A 75 -18.61 -10.80 -0.02
C TRP A 75 -18.75 -9.62 0.94
N GLY A 76 -18.58 -8.39 0.44
CA GLY A 76 -18.32 -7.24 1.29
C GLY A 76 -16.89 -7.27 1.83
N TYR A 77 -16.43 -6.21 2.48
CA TYR A 77 -15.05 -6.15 2.96
C TYR A 77 -14.89 -6.72 4.38
N ARG A 78 -15.97 -6.77 5.18
CA ARG A 78 -15.91 -7.25 6.56
C ARG A 78 -15.59 -8.75 6.61
N ARG A 79 -16.26 -9.57 5.81
CA ARG A 79 -16.09 -11.04 5.84
C ARG A 79 -14.68 -11.48 5.40
N PRO A 80 -14.13 -11.00 4.25
CA PRO A 80 -12.76 -11.32 3.86
C PRO A 80 -11.73 -10.90 4.91
N LEU A 81 -11.90 -9.72 5.53
CA LEU A 81 -10.98 -9.28 6.59
C LEU A 81 -10.98 -10.26 7.78
N LEU A 82 -12.15 -10.68 8.26
CA LEU A 82 -12.25 -11.63 9.37
C LEU A 82 -11.68 -13.01 9.00
N LEU A 83 -11.94 -13.49 7.79
CA LEU A 83 -11.37 -14.74 7.29
C LEU A 83 -9.85 -14.66 7.23
N SER A 84 -9.32 -13.55 6.76
CA SER A 84 -7.89 -13.29 6.65
C SER A 84 -7.20 -13.20 8.01
N LEU A 85 -7.77 -12.46 8.96
CA LEU A 85 -7.28 -12.44 10.34
C LEU A 85 -7.32 -13.82 10.99
N SER A 86 -8.36 -14.61 10.71
CA SER A 86 -8.47 -15.99 11.19
C SER A 86 -7.40 -16.90 10.56
N ALA A 87 -7.16 -16.77 9.25
CA ALA A 87 -6.08 -17.48 8.55
C ALA A 87 -4.69 -17.08 9.08
N PHE A 88 -4.49 -15.81 9.41
CA PHE A 88 -3.28 -15.34 10.07
C PHE A 88 -3.11 -15.96 11.47
N THR A 89 -4.15 -16.00 12.30
CA THR A 89 -4.13 -16.73 13.58
C THR A 89 -3.80 -18.21 13.38
N ALA A 90 -4.46 -18.88 12.44
CA ALA A 90 -4.23 -20.29 12.14
C ALA A 90 -2.78 -20.55 11.70
N SER A 91 -2.18 -19.63 10.94
CA SER A 91 -0.78 -19.70 10.55
C SER A 91 0.17 -19.66 11.76
N LEU A 92 -0.09 -18.77 12.71
CA LEU A 92 0.70 -18.65 13.94
C LEU A 92 0.57 -19.88 14.83
N LEU A 93 -0.65 -20.42 14.97
CA LEU A 93 -0.89 -21.68 15.69
C LEU A 93 -0.15 -22.85 15.03
N LEU A 94 -0.24 -22.99 13.71
CA LEU A 94 0.46 -24.03 12.98
C LEU A 94 1.98 -23.93 13.19
N MET A 95 2.55 -22.73 13.14
CA MET A 95 3.98 -22.50 13.39
C MET A 95 4.36 -22.83 14.84
N GLY A 96 3.58 -22.36 15.82
CA GLY A 96 3.85 -22.57 17.25
C GLY A 96 3.71 -24.03 17.70
N LEU A 97 2.83 -24.79 17.05
CA LEU A 97 2.60 -26.23 17.32
C LEU A 97 3.48 -27.14 16.46
N SER A 98 4.13 -26.62 15.41
CA SER A 98 4.98 -27.41 14.54
C SER A 98 6.22 -27.95 15.27
N THR A 99 6.54 -29.21 15.00
CA THR A 99 7.71 -29.91 15.53
C THR A 99 8.81 -30.13 14.48
N HIS A 100 8.56 -29.75 13.24
CA HIS A 100 9.44 -29.97 12.10
C HIS A 100 9.36 -28.80 11.11
N VAL A 101 10.42 -28.62 10.32
CA VAL A 101 10.61 -27.44 9.45
C VAL A 101 9.50 -27.31 8.39
N ALA A 102 9.02 -28.42 7.83
CA ALA A 102 7.99 -28.40 6.79
C ALA A 102 6.67 -27.79 7.31
N GLY A 103 6.18 -28.22 8.48
CA GLY A 103 4.97 -27.66 9.10
C GLY A 103 5.12 -26.17 9.41
N PHE A 104 6.29 -25.75 9.89
CA PHE A 104 6.61 -24.33 10.08
C PHE A 104 6.56 -23.54 8.77
N MET A 105 7.09 -24.09 7.68
CA MET A 105 7.09 -23.45 6.36
C MET A 105 5.68 -23.31 5.77
N VAL A 106 4.83 -24.33 5.95
CA VAL A 106 3.41 -24.25 5.58
C VAL A 106 2.73 -23.12 6.35
N GLY A 107 3.02 -22.99 7.64
CA GLY A 107 2.56 -21.86 8.45
C GLY A 107 3.01 -20.51 7.88
N ARG A 108 4.28 -20.34 7.52
CA ARG A 108 4.80 -19.11 6.89
C ARG A 108 4.13 -18.78 5.54
N LEU A 109 3.90 -19.79 4.70
CA LEU A 109 3.19 -19.62 3.43
C LEU A 109 1.74 -19.19 3.67
N LEU A 110 1.04 -19.84 4.60
CA LEU A 110 -0.33 -19.50 4.98
C LEU A 110 -0.41 -18.08 5.58
N GLN A 111 0.58 -17.69 6.37
CA GLN A 111 0.69 -16.36 6.95
C GLN A 111 0.66 -15.28 5.86
N GLY A 112 1.42 -15.47 4.77
CA GLY A 112 1.40 -14.59 3.61
C GLY A 112 0.11 -14.68 2.81
N ALA A 113 -0.36 -15.90 2.55
CA ALA A 113 -1.58 -16.18 1.80
C ALA A 113 -2.83 -15.59 2.46
N SER A 114 -2.80 -15.34 3.78
CA SER A 114 -3.87 -14.64 4.48
C SER A 114 -4.21 -13.29 3.83
N ALA A 115 -3.23 -12.60 3.20
CA ALA A 115 -3.37 -11.27 2.62
C ALA A 115 -3.89 -10.20 3.61
N VAL A 116 -3.65 -10.39 4.91
CA VAL A 116 -4.23 -9.58 5.99
C VAL A 116 -3.88 -8.09 5.89
N GLY A 117 -2.64 -7.75 5.55
CA GLY A 117 -2.23 -6.35 5.38
C GLY A 117 -2.94 -5.66 4.21
N VAL A 118 -3.19 -6.41 3.13
CA VAL A 118 -3.92 -5.89 1.95
C VAL A 118 -5.39 -5.66 2.29
N LEU A 119 -6.02 -6.60 2.99
CA LEU A 119 -7.41 -6.48 3.41
C LEU A 119 -7.61 -5.37 4.45
N LEU A 120 -6.70 -5.21 5.40
CA LEU A 120 -6.70 -4.05 6.32
C LEU A 120 -6.61 -2.73 5.55
N THR A 121 -5.72 -2.65 4.55
CA THR A 121 -5.58 -1.45 3.70
C THR A 121 -6.85 -1.15 2.92
N ILE A 122 -7.49 -2.16 2.33
CA ILE A 122 -8.78 -2.01 1.64
C ILE A 122 -9.85 -1.49 2.62
N CYS A 123 -9.94 -2.08 3.81
CA CYS A 123 -10.93 -1.70 4.82
C CYS A 123 -10.71 -0.25 5.31
N ILE A 124 -9.47 0.14 5.62
CA ILE A 124 -9.11 1.51 6.03
C ILE A 124 -9.48 2.50 4.92
N GLY A 125 -9.16 2.19 3.66
CA GLY A 125 -9.55 3.02 2.52
C GLY A 125 -11.06 3.15 2.32
N ARG A 126 -11.83 2.09 2.65
CA ARG A 126 -13.31 2.05 2.56
C ARG A 126 -14.00 2.86 3.64
N VAL A 127 -13.51 2.81 4.89
CA VAL A 127 -14.09 3.59 5.99
C VAL A 127 -13.64 5.06 5.98
N SER A 128 -12.60 5.39 5.20
CA SER A 128 -12.06 6.75 5.08
C SER A 128 -12.82 7.59 4.06
N THR A 129 -13.17 8.82 4.44
CA THR A 129 -13.75 9.81 3.52
C THR A 129 -12.72 10.25 2.48
N PRO A 130 -13.13 10.64 1.25
CA PRO A 130 -12.18 10.98 0.17
C PRO A 130 -11.11 12.00 0.56
N GLY A 131 -11.48 13.03 1.34
CA GLY A 131 -10.54 14.05 1.83
C GLY A 131 -9.61 13.60 2.97
N MET A 132 -9.90 12.48 3.63
CA MET A 132 -9.11 11.94 4.73
C MET A 132 -8.29 10.69 4.36
N ARG A 133 -8.47 10.13 3.16
CA ARG A 133 -7.77 8.90 2.72
C ARG A 133 -6.26 9.00 2.83
N GLY A 134 -5.67 10.10 2.39
CA GLY A 134 -4.22 10.32 2.50
C GLY A 134 -3.74 10.30 3.95
N ARG A 135 -4.50 10.95 4.86
CA ARG A 135 -4.22 10.94 6.30
C ARG A 135 -4.39 9.54 6.89
N ALA A 136 -5.43 8.80 6.50
CA ALA A 136 -5.68 7.45 6.99
C ALA A 136 -4.58 6.46 6.57
N PHE A 137 -4.11 6.52 5.32
CA PHE A 137 -2.97 5.71 4.88
C PHE A 137 -1.66 6.13 5.57
N GLY A 138 -1.45 7.43 5.82
CA GLY A 138 -0.31 7.88 6.63
C GLY A 138 -0.36 7.35 8.07
N MET A 139 -1.54 7.33 8.69
CA MET A 139 -1.75 6.72 10.00
C MET A 139 -1.57 5.20 9.96
N GLN A 140 -1.97 4.53 8.87
CA GLN A 140 -1.75 3.11 8.66
C GLN A 140 -0.24 2.80 8.61
N GLU A 141 0.54 3.54 7.83
CA GLU A 141 1.99 3.37 7.79
C GLU A 141 2.64 3.67 9.14
N SER A 142 2.10 4.63 9.90
CA SER A 142 2.55 4.87 11.27
C SER A 142 2.28 3.66 12.19
N ALA A 143 1.13 3.01 12.03
CA ALA A 143 0.78 1.80 12.77
C ALA A 143 1.66 0.60 12.37
N VAL A 144 1.94 0.43 11.07
CA VAL A 144 2.90 -0.57 10.56
C VAL A 144 4.28 -0.32 11.15
N ALA A 145 4.80 0.91 11.07
CA ALA A 145 6.12 1.24 11.58
C ALA A 145 6.22 1.06 13.10
N THR A 146 5.16 1.40 13.84
CA THR A 146 5.07 1.15 15.29
C THR A 146 5.13 -0.34 15.59
N GLY A 147 4.36 -1.16 14.87
CA GLY A 147 4.41 -2.62 15.05
C GLY A 147 5.76 -3.22 14.66
N ALA A 148 6.39 -2.70 13.62
CA ALA A 148 7.69 -3.16 13.17
C ALA A 148 8.85 -2.69 14.06
N LEU A 149 8.66 -1.62 14.83
CA LEU A 149 9.54 -1.21 15.92
C LEU A 149 9.36 -2.11 17.14
N LEU A 150 8.11 -2.33 17.59
CA LEU A 150 7.81 -3.08 18.81
C LEU A 150 8.04 -4.58 18.67
N GLY A 151 7.72 -5.16 17.51
CA GLY A 151 7.83 -6.59 17.24
C GLY A 151 9.23 -7.13 17.57
N PRO A 152 10.30 -6.63 16.93
CA PRO A 152 11.65 -7.12 17.17
C PRO A 152 12.13 -6.98 18.62
N VAL A 153 11.76 -5.89 19.31
CA VAL A 153 12.08 -5.70 20.74
C VAL A 153 11.38 -6.77 21.57
N LEU A 154 10.07 -6.95 21.39
CA LEU A 154 9.30 -7.95 22.11
C LEU A 154 9.81 -9.35 21.81
N GLY A 155 10.12 -9.66 20.55
CA GLY A 155 10.61 -10.97 20.14
C GLY A 155 12.01 -11.28 20.69
N GLY A 156 12.90 -10.29 20.64
CA GLY A 156 14.25 -10.43 21.19
C GLY A 156 14.23 -10.65 22.69
N VAL A 157 13.48 -9.82 23.44
CA VAL A 157 13.33 -9.99 24.89
C VAL A 157 12.68 -11.34 25.18
N LEU A 158 11.51 -11.65 24.61
CA LEU A 158 10.80 -12.89 24.89
C LEU A 158 11.63 -14.14 24.56
N GLN A 159 12.50 -14.10 23.55
CA GLN A 159 13.41 -15.19 23.21
C GLN A 159 14.44 -15.51 24.30
N ASP A 160 14.88 -14.50 25.07
CA ASP A 160 15.87 -14.70 26.13
C ASP A 160 15.24 -15.34 27.38
N TRP A 161 13.93 -15.15 27.60
CA TRP A 161 13.21 -15.67 28.79
C TRP A 161 12.35 -16.91 28.48
N TRP A 162 11.78 -17.00 27.28
CA TRP A 162 10.88 -18.05 26.81
C TRP A 162 11.35 -18.62 25.47
N THR A 163 10.88 -19.82 25.14
CA THR A 163 11.05 -20.36 23.79
C THR A 163 10.09 -19.66 22.81
N VAL A 164 10.43 -19.67 21.51
CA VAL A 164 9.61 -19.07 20.44
C VAL A 164 8.17 -19.61 20.39
N ARG A 165 7.93 -20.86 20.81
CA ARG A 165 6.61 -21.49 20.73
C ARG A 165 5.56 -20.76 21.59
N PRO A 166 5.73 -20.60 22.92
CA PRO A 166 4.87 -19.76 23.75
C PRO A 166 4.63 -18.36 23.19
N MET A 167 5.67 -17.73 22.64
CA MET A 167 5.56 -16.40 22.02
C MET A 167 4.61 -16.41 20.82
N LEU A 168 4.73 -17.39 19.91
CA LEU A 168 3.83 -17.51 18.77
C LEU A 168 2.37 -17.77 19.19
N LEU A 169 2.17 -18.58 20.22
CA LEU A 169 0.84 -18.85 20.78
C LEU A 169 0.24 -17.59 21.43
N ALA A 170 1.04 -16.80 22.14
CA ALA A 170 0.60 -15.54 22.74
C ALA A 170 0.19 -14.51 21.66
N VAL A 171 0.98 -14.38 20.60
CA VAL A 171 0.63 -13.51 19.45
C VAL A 171 -0.64 -14.04 18.76
N ALA A 172 -0.79 -15.35 18.59
CA ALA A 172 -2.00 -15.94 18.02
C ALA A 172 -3.23 -15.62 18.88
N ALA A 173 -3.13 -15.73 20.20
CA ALA A 173 -4.19 -15.38 21.13
C ALA A 173 -4.56 -13.89 21.06
N ALA A 174 -3.56 -13.01 21.05
CA ALA A 174 -3.79 -11.56 20.90
C ALA A 174 -4.49 -11.23 19.57
N ASN A 175 -4.06 -11.85 18.46
CA ASN A 175 -4.71 -11.68 17.17
C ASN A 175 -6.12 -12.27 17.14
N ALA A 176 -6.37 -13.40 17.81
CA ALA A 176 -7.70 -13.98 17.93
C ALA A 176 -8.66 -13.04 18.69
N VAL A 177 -8.21 -12.45 19.81
CA VAL A 177 -8.98 -11.45 20.57
C VAL A 177 -9.29 -10.23 19.70
N LEU A 178 -8.30 -9.72 18.97
CA LEU A 178 -8.51 -8.63 18.00
C LEU A 178 -9.54 -9.01 16.93
N THR A 179 -9.46 -10.24 16.40
CA THR A 179 -10.38 -10.73 15.38
C THR A 179 -11.81 -10.78 15.91
N LEU A 180 -12.01 -11.26 17.14
CA LEU A 180 -13.31 -11.27 17.81
C LEU A 180 -13.82 -9.85 18.07
N LEU A 181 -12.94 -8.94 18.48
CA LEU A 181 -13.29 -7.53 18.70
C LEU A 181 -13.73 -6.85 17.40
N LEU A 182 -12.99 -7.06 16.31
CA LEU A 182 -13.36 -6.60 14.96
C LEU A 182 -14.66 -7.25 14.50
N ALA A 183 -14.85 -8.55 14.73
CA ALA A 183 -16.08 -9.23 14.40
C ALA A 183 -17.29 -8.62 15.11
N TRP A 184 -17.13 -8.21 16.38
CA TRP A 184 -18.22 -7.63 17.17
C TRP A 184 -18.46 -6.13 16.88
N ARG A 185 -17.40 -5.35 16.68
CA ARG A 185 -17.49 -3.88 16.59
C ARG A 185 -17.49 -3.33 15.18
N LEU A 186 -16.82 -3.98 14.22
CA LEU A 186 -16.69 -3.45 12.86
C LEU A 186 -18.04 -3.56 12.15
N ARG A 187 -18.62 -2.40 11.83
CA ARG A 187 -19.84 -2.30 11.04
C ARG A 187 -19.47 -2.15 9.58
N GLU A 188 -20.22 -2.82 8.72
CA GLU A 188 -20.07 -2.68 7.27
C GLU A 188 -20.99 -1.54 6.80
N PRO A 189 -20.45 -0.42 6.30
CA PRO A 189 -21.16 0.59 5.53
C PRO A 189 -21.86 -0.07 4.35
N ALA A 190 -23.00 0.50 3.98
CA ALA A 190 -23.78 0.03 2.84
C ALA A 190 -22.89 -0.17 1.60
N PRO A 191 -23.08 -1.26 0.84
CA PRO A 191 -22.28 -1.54 -0.35
C PRO A 191 -22.35 -0.37 -1.33
N GLN A 192 -21.24 0.36 -1.48
CA GLN A 192 -21.09 1.28 -2.60
C GLN A 192 -20.56 0.48 -3.78
N ALA A 193 -21.46 0.21 -4.74
CA ALA A 193 -21.13 -0.42 -6.00
C ALA A 193 -20.07 0.43 -6.71
N LEU A 194 -18.86 -0.11 -6.87
CA LEU A 194 -17.87 0.48 -7.76
C LEU A 194 -18.12 -0.08 -9.17
N PRO A 195 -18.20 0.77 -10.20
CA PRO A 195 -18.28 0.30 -11.57
C PRO A 195 -16.97 -0.40 -11.95
N GLY A 196 -17.05 -1.73 -12.06
CA GLY A 196 -16.19 -2.63 -12.84
C GLY A 196 -14.67 -2.44 -12.74
N ALA A 197 -14.01 -3.29 -11.96
CA ALA A 197 -12.65 -3.71 -12.27
C ALA A 197 -12.40 -5.13 -11.75
N GLY A 198 -12.67 -6.14 -12.58
CA GLY A 198 -12.22 -7.51 -12.29
C GLY A 198 -10.71 -7.52 -12.03
N SER A 199 -10.30 -7.91 -10.82
CA SER A 199 -8.95 -7.70 -10.28
C SER A 199 -7.82 -8.30 -11.12
N SER A 200 -8.10 -9.37 -11.87
CA SER A 200 -7.13 -10.00 -12.78
C SER A 200 -6.80 -9.13 -13.99
N ARG A 201 -7.77 -8.36 -14.51
CA ARG A 201 -7.55 -7.43 -15.64
C ARG A 201 -6.77 -6.19 -15.19
N GLY A 202 -6.98 -5.72 -13.97
CA GLY A 202 -6.22 -4.60 -13.40
C GLY A 202 -4.74 -4.95 -13.21
N PHE A 203 -4.44 -6.11 -12.61
CA PHE A 203 -3.07 -6.58 -12.44
C PHE A 203 -2.38 -6.82 -13.80
N ALA A 204 -3.05 -7.48 -14.75
CA ALA A 204 -2.53 -7.68 -16.10
C ALA A 204 -2.25 -6.35 -16.83
N ALA A 205 -3.12 -5.35 -16.67
CA ALA A 205 -2.91 -4.02 -17.24
C ALA A 205 -1.69 -3.31 -16.63
N MET A 206 -1.45 -3.47 -15.32
CA MET A 206 -0.24 -2.91 -14.68
C MET A 206 1.05 -3.53 -15.20
N LEU A 207 1.06 -4.84 -15.49
CA LEU A 207 2.24 -5.51 -16.08
C LEU A 207 2.44 -5.17 -17.56
N ALA A 208 1.37 -4.85 -18.28
CA ALA A 208 1.42 -4.45 -19.69
C ALA A 208 2.10 -3.09 -19.87
N ASP A 209 1.89 -2.14 -18.94
CA ASP A 209 2.51 -0.82 -18.99
C ASP A 209 4.01 -0.85 -18.63
N ALA A 210 4.86 -0.39 -19.56
CA ALA A 210 6.31 -0.40 -19.41
C ALA A 210 6.83 0.57 -18.33
N SER A 211 6.12 1.66 -18.05
CA SER A 211 6.45 2.59 -16.97
C SER A 211 6.16 1.95 -15.62
N LEU A 212 4.95 1.39 -15.45
CA LEU A 212 4.55 0.75 -14.20
C LEU A 212 5.42 -0.47 -13.89
N ARG A 213 5.76 -1.28 -14.89
CA ARG A 213 6.66 -2.43 -14.72
C ARG A 213 8.04 -2.03 -14.20
N ARG A 214 8.60 -0.89 -14.64
CA ARG A 214 9.88 -0.37 -14.14
C ARG A 214 9.79 0.04 -12.67
N TRP A 215 8.72 0.71 -12.28
CA TRP A 215 8.48 1.07 -10.87
C TRP A 215 8.24 -0.14 -9.97
N LEU A 216 7.50 -1.14 -10.46
CA LEU A 216 7.31 -2.39 -9.75
C LEU A 216 8.64 -3.11 -9.52
N LEU A 217 9.48 -3.23 -10.56
CA LEU A 217 10.80 -3.84 -10.44
C LEU A 217 11.69 -3.08 -9.45
N ALA A 218 11.73 -1.75 -9.54
CA ALA A 218 12.48 -0.92 -8.60
C ALA A 218 12.02 -1.11 -7.15
N GLY A 219 10.70 -1.16 -6.92
CA GLY A 219 10.12 -1.45 -5.60
C GLY A 219 10.49 -2.82 -5.07
N CYS A 220 10.39 -3.87 -5.90
CA CYS A 220 10.79 -5.23 -5.54
C CYS A 220 12.27 -5.33 -5.18
N LEU A 221 13.16 -4.71 -5.97
CA LEU A 221 14.61 -4.70 -5.69
C LEU A 221 14.92 -3.95 -4.39
N THR A 222 14.25 -2.82 -4.16
CA THR A 222 14.41 -2.04 -2.93
C THR A 222 13.99 -2.85 -1.71
N GLN A 223 12.85 -3.53 -1.77
CA GLN A 223 12.36 -4.40 -0.69
C GLN A 223 13.25 -5.63 -0.48
N ALA A 224 13.72 -6.26 -1.56
CA ALA A 224 14.64 -7.38 -1.46
C ALA A 224 15.95 -6.99 -0.76
N GLY A 225 16.52 -5.83 -1.09
CA GLY A 225 17.70 -5.29 -0.42
C GLY A 225 17.46 -4.99 1.06
N ALA A 226 16.33 -4.38 1.40
CA ALA A 226 15.96 -4.08 2.78
C ALA A 226 15.82 -5.37 3.63
N PHE A 227 15.14 -6.38 3.11
CA PHE A 227 14.95 -7.65 3.82
C PHE A 227 16.20 -8.54 3.85
N ALA A 228 17.13 -8.39 2.91
CA ALA A 228 18.39 -9.15 2.92
C ALA A 228 19.25 -8.83 4.16
N LEU A 229 19.20 -7.59 4.65
CA LEU A 229 19.97 -7.15 5.82
C LEU A 229 19.45 -7.70 7.15
N VAL A 230 18.19 -8.17 7.18
CA VAL A 230 17.50 -8.58 8.40
C VAL A 230 18.21 -9.72 9.13
N ASN A 231 18.67 -10.74 8.39
CA ASN A 231 19.37 -11.89 8.99
C ASN A 231 20.83 -11.60 9.34
N VAL A 232 21.43 -10.56 8.76
CA VAL A 232 22.86 -10.27 8.91
C VAL A 232 23.18 -9.96 10.37
N PHE A 233 22.34 -9.16 11.04
CA PHE A 233 22.56 -8.79 12.44
C PHE A 233 22.52 -10.00 13.38
N ALA A 234 21.52 -10.87 13.23
CA ALA A 234 21.35 -12.06 14.06
C ALA A 234 22.55 -13.02 13.93
N LEU A 235 22.94 -13.33 12.70
CA LEU A 235 24.06 -14.23 12.42
C LEU A 235 25.40 -13.64 12.84
N TYR A 236 25.62 -12.34 12.62
CA TYR A 236 26.83 -11.64 13.07
C TYR A 236 26.98 -11.69 14.60
N LEU A 237 25.91 -11.35 15.33
CA LEU A 237 25.93 -11.40 16.80
C LEU A 237 26.17 -12.83 17.31
N GLN A 238 25.56 -13.83 16.68
CA GLN A 238 25.75 -15.23 17.02
C GLN A 238 27.19 -15.70 16.85
N GLN A 239 27.86 -15.29 15.76
CA GLN A 239 29.26 -15.65 15.53
C GLN A 239 30.22 -14.91 16.47
N ARG A 240 29.91 -13.64 16.78
CA ARG A 240 30.80 -12.80 17.61
C ARG A 240 30.64 -13.06 19.11
N TYR A 241 29.44 -13.36 19.57
CA TYR A 241 29.08 -13.50 20.99
C TYR A 241 28.28 -14.79 21.27
N PRO A 242 28.85 -15.99 21.04
CA PRO A 242 28.09 -17.25 21.06
C PRO A 242 27.49 -17.65 22.42
N TYR A 243 28.03 -17.16 23.53
CA TYR A 243 27.61 -17.50 24.90
C TYR A 243 26.84 -16.37 25.62
N ASP A 244 26.41 -15.37 24.88
CA ASP A 244 25.71 -14.22 25.46
C ASP A 244 24.27 -14.58 25.81
N ALA A 245 23.90 -14.40 27.08
CA ALA A 245 22.55 -14.67 27.57
C ALA A 245 21.48 -13.72 27.01
N LEU A 246 21.88 -12.58 26.44
CA LEU A 246 20.98 -11.54 25.92
C LEU A 246 21.04 -11.40 24.39
N LEU A 247 21.38 -12.48 23.69
CA LEU A 247 21.58 -12.46 22.24
C LEU A 247 20.28 -12.13 21.47
N GLY A 248 19.13 -12.63 21.95
CA GLY A 248 17.82 -12.32 21.40
C GLY A 248 17.52 -10.83 21.54
N SER A 249 17.64 -10.28 22.75
CA SER A 249 17.41 -8.86 23.03
C SER A 249 18.30 -7.97 22.17
N LYS A 250 19.61 -8.22 22.11
CA LYS A 250 20.55 -7.44 21.28
C LYS A 250 20.16 -7.46 19.80
N THR A 251 19.78 -8.61 19.27
CA THR A 251 19.33 -8.75 17.88
C THR A 251 18.04 -7.98 17.63
N GLY A 252 17.08 -8.09 18.54
CA GLY A 252 15.80 -7.37 18.50
C GLY A 252 15.98 -5.85 18.50
N PHE A 253 16.80 -5.33 19.41
CA PHE A 253 17.09 -3.90 19.51
C PHE A 253 17.80 -3.34 18.27
N LEU A 254 18.81 -4.04 17.75
CA LEU A 254 19.49 -3.62 16.51
C LEU A 254 18.52 -3.52 15.34
N HIS A 255 17.61 -4.49 15.23
CA HIS A 255 16.62 -4.48 14.16
C HIS A 255 15.57 -3.36 14.36
N ALA A 256 15.14 -3.13 15.60
CA ALA A 256 14.22 -2.05 15.96
C ALA A 256 14.77 -0.65 15.65
N LEU A 257 16.09 -0.43 15.82
CA LEU A 257 16.74 0.84 15.47
C LEU A 257 16.55 1.23 14.00
N GLY A 258 16.55 0.25 13.07
CA GLY A 258 16.28 0.49 11.66
C GLY A 258 14.87 1.05 11.43
N TRP A 259 13.87 0.49 12.11
CA TRP A 259 12.49 0.96 12.05
C TRP A 259 12.29 2.31 12.74
N LEU A 260 13.00 2.56 13.85
CA LEU A 260 13.00 3.87 14.50
C LEU A 260 13.55 4.96 13.56
N ALA A 261 14.67 4.68 12.89
CA ALA A 261 15.23 5.60 11.90
C ALA A 261 14.24 5.86 10.76
N ALA A 262 13.55 4.83 10.25
CA ALA A 262 12.51 4.98 9.24
C ALA A 262 11.31 5.82 9.73
N MET A 263 10.88 5.64 10.98
CA MET A 263 9.82 6.44 11.61
C MET A 263 10.20 7.91 11.78
N LEU A 264 11.45 8.20 12.13
CA LEU A 264 11.94 9.58 12.28
C LEU A 264 12.19 10.26 10.93
N ALA A 265 12.60 9.50 9.92
CA ALA A 265 12.82 10.02 8.58
C ALA A 265 11.51 10.32 7.82
N SER A 266 10.45 9.53 8.05
CA SER A 266 9.20 9.61 7.28
C SER A 266 8.55 11.01 7.28
N PRO A 267 8.46 11.76 8.40
CA PRO A 267 7.98 13.14 8.40
C PRO A 267 8.84 14.11 7.59
N LEU A 268 10.16 13.93 7.57
CA LEU A 268 11.10 14.79 6.84
C LEU A 268 10.89 14.66 5.32
N TRP A 269 10.75 13.42 4.85
CA TRP A 269 10.44 13.12 3.46
C TRP A 269 9.03 13.59 3.09
N GLY A 270 8.04 13.43 3.97
CA GLY A 270 6.68 13.93 3.75
C GLY A 270 6.61 15.46 3.60
N ARG A 271 7.34 16.21 4.43
CA ARG A 271 7.47 17.68 4.29
C ARG A 271 8.17 18.08 3.00
N SER A 272 9.24 17.37 2.65
CA SER A 272 9.99 17.63 1.41
C SER A 272 9.15 17.36 0.15
N ALA A 273 8.36 16.29 0.16
CA ALA A 273 7.46 15.93 -0.95
C ALA A 273 6.31 16.93 -1.12
N THR A 274 5.82 17.51 -0.02
CA THR A 274 4.77 18.54 -0.07
C THR A 274 5.32 19.94 -0.40
N ALA A 275 6.57 20.22 -0.03
CA ALA A 275 7.30 21.43 -0.42
C ALA A 275 7.71 21.43 -1.91
N ALA A 276 7.98 20.25 -2.48
CA ALA A 276 8.19 20.08 -3.92
C ALA A 276 6.87 20.35 -4.67
N ARG A 277 6.72 21.58 -5.18
CA ARG A 277 5.53 22.02 -5.93
C ARG A 277 5.20 21.03 -7.07
N PRO A 278 3.92 20.69 -7.30
CA PRO A 278 3.50 19.85 -8.42
C PRO A 278 3.52 20.60 -9.77
N CYS A 279 4.51 21.47 -10.06
CA CYS A 279 4.65 22.03 -11.41
C CYS A 279 5.06 20.93 -12.43
N ALA A 280 5.60 19.78 -11.99
CA ALA A 280 6.09 18.72 -12.88
C ALA A 280 4.98 17.89 -13.54
N TYR A 281 3.80 17.75 -12.92
CA TYR A 281 2.72 16.91 -13.45
C TYR A 281 1.81 17.65 -14.45
N SER A 282 1.75 18.98 -14.38
CA SER A 282 0.97 19.82 -15.32
C SER A 282 1.60 19.95 -16.70
N CYS A 283 2.87 19.55 -16.85
CA CYS A 283 3.61 19.62 -18.11
C CYS A 283 3.68 18.27 -18.86
N TRP A 284 3.10 17.20 -18.30
CA TRP A 284 3.00 15.95 -19.04
C TRP A 284 1.95 16.11 -20.15
N PRO A 285 2.32 15.93 -21.44
CA PRO A 285 1.33 15.94 -22.49
C PRO A 285 0.32 14.82 -22.20
N PRO A 286 -0.99 15.07 -22.31
CA PRO A 286 -1.96 13.98 -22.25
C PRO A 286 -1.53 12.93 -23.28
N ALA A 287 -1.48 11.67 -22.85
CA ALA A 287 -1.20 10.53 -23.71
C ALA A 287 -1.92 10.72 -25.05
N ALA A 288 -1.14 10.69 -26.14
CA ALA A 288 -1.58 11.01 -27.48
C ALA A 288 -3.00 10.48 -27.73
N ALA A 289 -3.96 11.39 -27.83
CA ALA A 289 -5.28 11.06 -28.32
C ALA A 289 -5.09 10.41 -29.71
N PRO A 290 -5.77 9.29 -30.02
CA PRO A 290 -5.60 8.63 -31.30
C PRO A 290 -5.91 9.65 -32.39
N SER A 291 -4.99 9.76 -33.35
CA SER A 291 -5.01 10.71 -34.47
C SER A 291 -6.39 10.79 -35.12
N ARG A 292 -7.21 11.77 -34.74
CA ARG A 292 -8.43 12.12 -35.46
C ARG A 292 -8.09 13.10 -36.56
N SER A 293 -7.48 12.61 -37.63
CA SER A 293 -7.42 13.26 -38.94
C SER A 293 -8.77 13.23 -39.70
N ARG A 294 -9.91 13.16 -38.99
CA ARG A 294 -11.24 12.99 -39.59
C ARG A 294 -12.29 14.03 -39.14
N CYS A 295 -11.91 15.31 -38.98
CA CYS A 295 -12.89 16.39 -38.78
C CYS A 295 -12.87 17.51 -39.84
N CYS A 296 -12.03 17.42 -40.87
CA CYS A 296 -12.04 18.39 -41.99
C CYS A 296 -12.34 17.70 -43.33
N ARG A 297 -13.53 17.12 -43.47
CA ARG A 297 -14.19 16.90 -44.77
C ARG A 297 -15.70 17.02 -44.60
N LEU A 298 -16.20 18.26 -44.54
CA LEU A 298 -17.57 18.54 -44.96
C LEU A 298 -17.50 18.99 -46.42
N PRO A 299 -18.28 18.39 -47.33
CA PRO A 299 -18.30 18.83 -48.72
C PRO A 299 -19.00 20.18 -48.81
N MET A 300 -18.33 21.18 -49.37
CA MET A 300 -18.97 22.42 -49.81
C MET A 300 -20.01 22.05 -50.88
N ARG A 301 -21.30 22.13 -50.52
CA ARG A 301 -22.38 22.18 -51.49
C ARG A 301 -22.38 23.56 -52.12
N SER A 302 -22.29 23.57 -53.44
CA SER A 302 -22.33 24.72 -54.33
C SER A 302 -23.57 25.59 -54.10
N GLY A 303 -23.38 26.91 -54.02
CA GLY A 303 -24.50 27.85 -54.06
C GLY A 303 -24.22 29.24 -53.49
N ARG A 304 -23.73 30.13 -54.37
CA ARG A 304 -23.94 31.59 -54.39
C ARG A 304 -23.28 32.50 -53.32
N SER A 305 -22.69 33.57 -53.89
CA SER A 305 -22.36 34.90 -53.35
C SER A 305 -21.45 35.05 -52.13
N ALA A 306 -20.22 35.44 -52.45
CA ALA A 306 -19.31 36.35 -51.75
C ALA A 306 -19.80 37.02 -50.44
N ARG A 307 -18.93 36.97 -49.42
CA ARG A 307 -18.36 38.16 -48.75
C ARG A 307 -17.13 37.77 -47.93
N SER A 308 -16.03 38.45 -48.21
CA SER A 308 -14.75 38.34 -47.52
C SER A 308 -14.86 38.85 -46.08
N GLY A 309 -15.02 37.94 -45.12
CA GLY A 309 -14.87 38.24 -43.70
C GLY A 309 -13.44 37.94 -43.25
N SER A 310 -12.63 38.98 -43.00
CA SER A 310 -11.31 38.80 -42.41
C SER A 310 -11.44 38.36 -40.94
N CYS A 311 -11.06 37.13 -40.62
CA CYS A 311 -10.88 36.69 -39.23
C CYS A 311 -9.59 37.31 -38.66
N ARG A 312 -9.69 38.47 -37.99
CA ARG A 312 -8.61 38.96 -37.11
C ARG A 312 -8.82 38.40 -35.71
N ALA A 313 -8.04 37.37 -35.34
CA ALA A 313 -7.91 36.96 -33.95
C ALA A 313 -7.04 38.00 -33.20
N ARG A 314 -7.60 38.75 -32.25
CA ARG A 314 -6.83 39.54 -31.28
C ARG A 314 -6.44 38.63 -30.12
N CYS A 315 -5.16 38.27 -30.03
CA CYS A 315 -4.59 37.67 -28.81
C CYS A 315 -4.31 38.78 -27.79
N SER A 316 -4.92 38.74 -26.60
CA SER A 316 -4.56 39.62 -25.48
C SER A 316 -3.41 38.98 -24.68
N PRO A 317 -2.38 39.73 -24.24
CA PRO A 317 -1.35 39.20 -23.37
C PRO A 317 -1.85 39.21 -21.92
N ARG A 318 -2.09 38.05 -21.30
CA ARG A 318 -2.25 37.98 -19.84
C ARG A 318 -1.44 36.86 -19.19
N SER A 319 -0.68 37.32 -18.18
CA SER A 319 0.02 36.63 -17.09
C SER A 319 0.84 35.38 -17.44
N ARG A 320 2.17 35.55 -17.39
CA ARG A 320 3.11 34.43 -17.25
C ARG A 320 2.68 33.55 -16.08
N ASN A 321 2.34 32.30 -16.38
CA ASN A 321 2.14 31.28 -15.36
C ASN A 321 3.53 30.78 -14.92
N PRO A 322 3.95 30.94 -13.66
CA PRO A 322 5.32 30.62 -13.23
C PRO A 322 5.70 29.12 -13.32
N CYS A 323 4.75 28.23 -13.65
CA CYS A 323 5.00 26.78 -13.83
C CYS A 323 5.19 26.33 -15.29
N CYS A 324 4.99 27.15 -16.33
CA CYS A 324 5.11 26.75 -17.74
C CYS A 324 5.90 27.79 -18.55
N PRO A 325 7.16 27.52 -18.95
CA PRO A 325 7.96 28.47 -19.74
C PRO A 325 7.61 28.45 -21.24
N ILE A 326 6.77 27.53 -21.71
CA ILE A 326 6.37 27.43 -23.11
C ILE A 326 4.98 28.05 -23.27
N ALA A 327 4.92 29.25 -23.85
CA ALA A 327 3.68 29.88 -24.27
C ALA A 327 3.09 29.13 -25.47
N ALA A 328 2.11 28.26 -25.25
CA ALA A 328 1.24 27.78 -26.32
C ALA A 328 0.05 28.74 -26.47
N PRO A 329 -0.27 29.24 -27.69
CA PRO A 329 -1.42 30.12 -27.88
C PRO A 329 -2.72 29.34 -27.65
N ALA A 330 -3.42 29.65 -26.57
CA ALA A 330 -4.80 29.20 -26.37
C ALA A 330 -5.75 30.13 -27.15
N CYS A 331 -6.22 29.69 -28.31
CA CYS A 331 -7.39 30.31 -28.95
C CYS A 331 -8.65 29.84 -28.20
N PRO A 332 -9.44 30.73 -27.56
CA PRO A 332 -10.72 30.33 -27.02
C PRO A 332 -11.66 29.98 -28.18
N ARG A 333 -12.12 28.72 -28.23
CA ARG A 333 -13.26 28.34 -29.07
C ARG A 333 -14.53 28.89 -28.41
N VAL A 334 -14.88 30.11 -28.77
CA VAL A 334 -16.22 30.65 -28.54
C VAL A 334 -16.78 31.04 -29.91
N CYS A 335 -17.45 30.09 -30.55
CA CYS A 335 -18.40 30.42 -31.62
C CYS A 335 -19.72 30.77 -30.93
N THR A 336 -19.92 32.03 -30.56
CA THR A 336 -21.27 32.53 -30.25
C THR A 336 -22.03 32.66 -31.57
N ALA A 337 -23.08 31.85 -31.72
CA ALA A 337 -24.06 32.06 -32.78
C ALA A 337 -24.68 33.46 -32.62
N ALA A 338 -24.71 34.25 -33.69
CA ALA A 338 -25.43 35.51 -33.71
C ALA A 338 -26.94 35.23 -33.54
N PRO A 339 -27.69 36.04 -32.75
CA PRO A 339 -29.13 35.88 -32.64
C PRO A 339 -29.81 36.19 -33.99
N PRO A 340 -30.93 35.52 -34.33
CA PRO A 340 -31.63 35.82 -35.57
C PRO A 340 -32.22 37.23 -35.54
N ALA A 341 -32.06 37.97 -36.62
CA ALA A 341 -32.67 39.27 -36.81
C ALA A 341 -34.21 39.14 -36.84
N SER A 342 -34.90 40.03 -36.11
CA SER A 342 -36.35 40.17 -36.14
C SER A 342 -36.85 40.52 -37.56
N PRO A 343 -37.97 39.96 -38.04
CA PRO A 343 -38.56 40.40 -39.29
C PRO A 343 -39.17 41.80 -39.12
N ARG A 344 -38.80 42.74 -39.99
CA ARG A 344 -39.57 43.97 -40.20
C ARG A 344 -40.89 43.59 -40.89
N ALA A 345 -42.00 43.97 -40.27
CA ALA A 345 -43.33 43.93 -40.88
C ALA A 345 -43.45 45.06 -41.96
N PRO A 346 -44.42 44.96 -42.89
CA PRO A 346 -44.36 45.57 -44.22
C PRO A 346 -44.43 47.10 -44.27
#